data_AF-A0A3Q3K4Q4-F1
#
_entry.id   AF-A0A3Q3K4Q4-F1
#
_cell.length_a   1.000
_cell.length_b   1.000
_cell.length_c   1.000
_cell.angle_alpha   90.00
_cell.angle_beta   90.00
_cell.angle_gamma   90.00
#
_symmetry.space_group_name_H-M   'P 1'
#
loop_
_entity.id
_entity.type
_entity.pdbx_description
1 polymer ?
#
loop_
_entity_poly.entity_id
_entity_poly.type
_entity_poly.pdbx_seq_one_letter_code
_entity_poly.pdbx_strand_id
1 'polypeptide(L)'
;MQLVNKILLVSLLLVVLPLVLYYYFFPTFRDLFFEQKEITPFSRYAERNILSQEFHLVAPDHLKYNQPSIVSGRTDVVTVTPWLAPVVWEGTFDPVLFDSIYKQKNITIAATVFAVGKYIMFLKEFLETAEKHFFVGFRVHVFVFTDRPNELPQVKMAAGRQLTAYPVPSSKRWQEISARRMEFIQELIEKELHKYADYIFCLDVDSRFHSRWGTESLGGLVAVVHPGYYRADRSEFPYERRPESRAYVAPGEGDFYYCGGAFGGLLQEVHQLAKTCHSNFKADATDGIEAAWQEESHLNRYMWINKPSKVLSPEYLWQDFKNINPEVKIIRFSGVIKNYAAIRPNV
;
A
#
# COMPACT_ATOMS: atom_id res chain seq x y z
N MET A 1 44.73 25.92 55.87
CA MET A 1 43.28 26.17 55.71
C MET A 1 42.80 26.27 54.26
N GLN A 2 43.66 26.57 53.25
CA GLN A 2 43.24 26.67 51.85
C GLN A 2 43.20 25.33 51.06
N LEU A 3 43.94 24.30 51.47
CA LEU A 3 43.98 23.01 50.76
C LEU A 3 42.72 22.17 50.99
N VAL A 4 42.20 22.18 52.22
CA VAL A 4 41.00 21.41 52.62
C VAL A 4 39.74 21.95 51.91
N ASN A 5 39.61 23.26 51.76
CA ASN A 5 38.48 23.87 51.05
C ASN A 5 38.50 23.60 49.54
N LYS A 6 39.67 23.47 48.91
CA LYS A 6 39.77 23.09 47.48
C LYS A 6 39.38 21.63 47.26
N ILE A 7 39.79 20.72 48.15
CA ILE A 7 39.40 19.31 48.06
C ILE A 7 37.89 19.16 48.30
N LEU A 8 37.32 19.88 49.28
CA LEU A 8 35.87 19.84 49.53
C LEU A 8 35.07 20.36 48.33
N LEU A 9 35.52 21.44 47.68
CA LEU A 9 34.84 22.04 46.53
C LEU A 9 34.89 21.12 45.29
N VAL A 10 36.04 20.45 45.05
CA VAL A 10 36.19 19.49 43.95
C VAL A 10 35.35 18.24 44.20
N SER A 11 35.30 17.73 45.43
CA SER A 11 34.42 16.62 45.81
C SER A 11 32.94 16.97 45.68
N LEU A 12 32.55 18.20 46.02
CA LEU A 12 31.17 18.67 45.85
C LEU A 12 30.80 18.75 44.36
N LEU A 13 31.70 19.25 43.50
CA LEU A 13 31.50 19.31 42.05
C LEU A 13 31.41 17.91 41.42
N LEU A 14 32.23 16.96 41.86
CA LEU A 14 32.21 15.58 41.35
C LEU A 14 30.98 14.77 41.76
N VAL A 15 30.25 15.18 42.79
CA VAL A 15 29.04 14.46 43.25
C VAL A 15 27.76 15.19 42.84
N VAL A 16 27.73 16.52 42.96
CA VAL A 16 26.52 17.31 42.69
C VAL A 16 26.28 17.47 41.19
N LEU A 17 27.33 17.66 40.38
CA LEU A 17 27.16 17.87 38.94
C LEU A 17 26.59 16.62 38.22
N PRO A 18 27.06 15.38 38.48
CA PRO A 18 26.44 14.19 37.92
C PRO A 18 25.02 13.95 38.44
N LEU A 19 24.72 14.29 39.70
CA LEU A 19 23.37 14.17 40.25
C LEU A 19 22.39 15.13 39.58
N VAL A 20 22.82 16.36 39.30
CA VAL A 20 22.02 17.35 38.57
C VAL A 20 21.85 16.93 37.10
N LEU A 21 22.91 16.43 36.45
CA LEU A 21 22.82 15.88 35.10
C LEU A 21 21.88 14.65 35.04
N TYR A 22 21.94 13.76 36.03
CA TYR A 22 21.00 12.66 36.17
C TYR A 22 19.58 13.20 36.33
N TYR A 23 19.32 14.14 37.23
CA TYR A 23 17.95 14.64 37.44
C TYR A 23 17.37 15.40 36.24
N TYR A 24 18.21 16.08 35.45
CA TYR A 24 17.77 16.85 34.28
C TYR A 24 17.71 16.04 32.99
N PHE A 25 18.62 15.08 32.77
CA PHE A 25 18.66 14.29 31.53
C PHE A 25 17.96 12.93 31.64
N PHE A 26 17.79 12.39 32.85
CA PHE A 26 17.12 11.10 33.03
C PHE A 26 15.62 11.11 32.72
N PRO A 27 14.84 12.21 32.94
CA PRO A 27 13.47 12.29 32.44
C PRO A 27 13.41 12.27 30.91
N THR A 28 14.31 12.99 30.24
CA THR A 28 14.41 13.05 28.77
C THR A 28 14.85 11.72 28.15
N PHE A 29 15.75 10.99 28.82
CA PHE A 29 16.13 9.63 28.43
C PHE A 29 15.03 8.60 28.73
N ARG A 30 14.28 8.77 29.83
CA ARG A 30 13.13 7.93 30.15
C ARG A 30 12.05 8.06 29.09
N ASP A 31 11.76 9.26 28.61
CA ASP A 31 10.79 9.48 27.54
C ASP A 31 11.27 8.93 26.18
N LEU A 32 12.59 8.97 25.90
CA LEU A 32 13.19 8.33 24.72
C LEU A 32 13.16 6.80 24.75
N PHE A 33 13.15 6.18 25.93
CA PHE A 33 13.10 4.72 26.10
C PHE A 33 11.70 4.17 26.43
N PHE A 34 10.72 5.01 26.77
CA PHE A 34 9.35 4.59 27.11
C PHE A 34 8.30 4.79 26.02
N GLU A 35 8.67 5.23 24.81
CA GLU A 35 7.77 5.20 23.65
C GLU A 35 7.79 3.86 22.88
N GLN A 36 8.22 2.78 23.53
CA GLN A 36 7.85 1.43 23.10
C GLN A 36 6.40 1.17 23.55
N LYS A 37 5.46 1.83 22.88
CA LYS A 37 4.02 1.59 22.98
C LYS A 37 3.78 0.08 23.04
N GLU A 38 3.07 -0.36 24.07
CA GLU A 38 2.64 -1.75 24.24
C GLU A 38 2.02 -2.27 22.95
N ILE A 39 2.81 -3.05 22.21
CA ILE A 39 2.29 -3.90 21.15
C ILE A 39 1.51 -4.98 21.89
N THR A 40 0.18 -4.92 21.81
CA THR A 40 -0.70 -5.91 22.43
C THR A 40 -0.23 -7.32 22.08
N PRO A 41 -0.23 -8.29 23.04
CA PRO A 41 0.24 -9.66 22.79
C PRO A 41 -0.48 -10.38 21.63
N PHE A 42 -1.65 -9.87 21.23
CA PHE A 42 -2.43 -10.37 20.09
C PHE A 42 -1.75 -10.10 18.73
N SER A 43 -1.03 -8.98 18.56
CA SER A 43 -0.38 -8.65 17.27
C SER A 43 0.79 -9.59 16.98
N ARG A 44 1.67 -9.86 17.95
CA ARG A 44 2.88 -10.68 17.73
C ARG A 44 2.57 -12.15 17.39
N TYR A 45 1.46 -12.69 17.89
CA TYR A 45 1.07 -14.08 17.62
C TYR A 45 0.37 -14.23 16.27
N ALA A 46 -0.49 -13.27 15.90
CA ALA A 46 -1.07 -13.18 14.56
C ALA A 46 0.01 -12.91 13.50
N GLU A 47 0.92 -11.96 13.73
CA GLU A 47 2.06 -11.66 12.86
C GLU A 47 2.96 -12.88 12.63
N ARG A 48 3.31 -13.64 13.69
CA ARG A 48 4.13 -14.86 13.54
C ARG A 48 3.43 -15.96 12.73
N ASN A 49 2.14 -16.18 12.93
CA ASN A 49 1.39 -17.19 12.17
C ASN A 49 1.15 -16.80 10.70
N ILE A 50 0.98 -15.50 10.42
CA ILE A 50 0.78 -15.01 9.05
C ILE A 50 2.10 -14.97 8.29
N LEU A 51 3.19 -14.46 8.90
CA LEU A 51 4.52 -14.44 8.28
C LEU A 51 5.02 -15.86 7.99
N SER A 52 4.74 -16.84 8.86
CA SER A 52 5.08 -18.25 8.59
C SER A 52 4.23 -18.89 7.49
N GLN A 53 2.99 -18.44 7.27
CA GLN A 53 2.12 -18.91 6.18
C GLN A 53 2.51 -18.36 4.79
N GLU A 54 3.15 -17.19 4.73
CA GLU A 54 3.57 -16.57 3.46
C GLU A 54 4.69 -17.37 2.79
N PHE A 55 5.64 -17.90 3.58
CA PHE A 55 6.76 -18.69 3.06
C PHE A 55 6.45 -20.17 2.85
N HIS A 56 5.30 -20.67 3.33
CA HIS A 56 4.92 -22.07 3.14
C HIS A 56 4.03 -22.23 1.90
N LEU A 57 4.67 -22.29 0.73
CA LEU A 57 4.05 -22.61 -0.55
C LEU A 57 4.02 -24.12 -0.75
N VAL A 58 2.82 -24.71 -0.78
CA VAL A 58 2.62 -26.16 -0.96
C VAL A 58 1.84 -26.38 -2.25
N ALA A 59 2.52 -26.91 -3.26
CA ALA A 59 1.85 -27.32 -4.50
C ALA A 59 1.04 -28.61 -4.25
N PRO A 60 -0.11 -28.80 -4.92
CA PRO A 60 -0.81 -30.07 -4.89
C PRO A 60 0.06 -31.19 -5.44
N ASP A 61 -0.12 -32.40 -4.92
CA ASP A 61 0.56 -33.58 -5.44
C ASP A 61 0.20 -33.81 -6.92
N HIS A 62 1.18 -34.27 -7.69
CA HIS A 62 1.08 -34.50 -9.14
C HIS A 62 0.71 -33.29 -10.02
N LEU A 63 0.78 -32.04 -9.51
CA LEU A 63 0.57 -30.85 -10.33
C LEU A 63 1.63 -30.76 -11.44
N LYS A 64 1.19 -30.60 -12.68
CA LYS A 64 2.07 -30.41 -13.84
C LYS A 64 2.11 -28.94 -14.23
N TYR A 65 3.33 -28.40 -14.34
CA TYR A 65 3.62 -27.05 -14.84
C TYR A 65 4.99 -27.09 -15.54
N ASN A 66 5.33 -26.03 -16.27
CA ASN A 66 6.60 -25.98 -17.00
C ASN A 66 7.79 -25.98 -16.04
N GLN A 67 8.83 -26.77 -16.35
CA GLN A 67 10.05 -26.78 -15.56
C GLN A 67 10.69 -25.37 -15.55
N PRO A 68 10.97 -24.78 -14.37
CA PRO A 68 11.62 -23.49 -14.30
C PRO A 68 13.09 -23.60 -14.77
N SER A 69 13.56 -22.57 -15.47
CA SER A 69 14.98 -22.44 -15.86
C SER A 69 15.69 -21.47 -14.92
N ILE A 70 16.87 -21.85 -14.43
CA ILE A 70 17.74 -20.95 -13.64
C ILE A 70 18.51 -19.97 -14.55
N VAL A 71 18.59 -20.24 -15.85
CA VAL A 71 19.39 -19.47 -16.82
C VAL A 71 18.56 -18.80 -17.90
N SER A 72 17.22 -18.84 -17.79
CA SER A 72 16.31 -18.27 -18.78
C SER A 72 15.14 -17.55 -18.12
N GLY A 73 14.85 -16.35 -18.57
CA GLY A 73 13.79 -15.50 -18.03
C GLY A 73 13.66 -14.20 -18.83
N ARG A 74 12.97 -13.19 -18.27
CA ARG A 74 12.95 -11.84 -18.84
C ARG A 74 14.35 -11.23 -18.77
N THR A 75 14.87 -10.74 -19.90
CA THR A 75 16.19 -10.09 -20.00
C THR A 75 16.10 -8.59 -20.28
N ASP A 76 14.88 -8.11 -20.55
CA ASP A 76 14.55 -6.75 -20.96
C ASP A 76 14.06 -5.86 -19.79
N VAL A 77 13.82 -6.45 -18.61
CA VAL A 77 13.30 -5.77 -17.41
C VAL A 77 13.93 -6.31 -16.13
N VAL A 78 13.87 -5.51 -15.07
CA VAL A 78 14.18 -5.96 -13.71
C VAL A 78 13.05 -6.84 -13.18
N THR A 79 13.38 -8.05 -12.75
CA THR A 79 12.42 -9.04 -12.19
C THR A 79 12.57 -9.25 -10.68
N VAL A 80 13.59 -8.67 -10.06
CA VAL A 80 13.82 -8.72 -8.62
C VAL A 80 14.46 -7.40 -8.14
N THR A 81 13.98 -6.86 -7.04
CA THR A 81 14.50 -5.63 -6.46
C THR A 81 15.83 -5.87 -5.72
N PRO A 82 16.60 -4.82 -5.40
CA PRO A 82 17.82 -4.96 -4.58
C PRO A 82 17.58 -5.53 -3.17
N TRP A 83 16.35 -5.51 -2.65
CA TRP A 83 15.97 -6.13 -1.37
C TRP A 83 15.28 -7.49 -1.55
N LEU A 84 15.45 -8.12 -2.72
CA LEU A 84 14.98 -9.48 -3.05
C LEU A 84 13.46 -9.65 -3.15
N ALA A 85 12.70 -8.56 -3.33
CA ALA A 85 11.28 -8.67 -3.66
C ALA A 85 11.11 -8.95 -5.16
N PRO A 86 10.23 -9.88 -5.58
CA PRO A 86 9.92 -10.08 -6.99
C PRO A 86 9.23 -8.85 -7.60
N VAL A 87 9.62 -8.53 -8.83
CA VAL A 87 8.91 -7.58 -9.69
C VAL A 87 8.06 -8.38 -10.69
N VAL A 88 6.74 -8.31 -10.56
CA VAL A 88 5.80 -9.15 -11.32
C VAL A 88 5.57 -8.58 -12.70
N TRP A 89 6.04 -9.31 -13.72
CA TRP A 89 5.82 -9.05 -15.14
C TRP A 89 5.23 -10.29 -15.82
N GLU A 90 4.57 -10.12 -16.95
CA GLU A 90 4.18 -11.25 -17.79
C GLU A 90 5.40 -12.07 -18.18
N GLY A 91 5.29 -13.40 -17.97
CA GLY A 91 6.36 -14.36 -18.14
C GLY A 91 7.27 -14.58 -16.91
N THR A 92 7.01 -13.94 -15.75
CA THR A 92 7.80 -14.18 -14.51
C THR A 92 7.13 -15.11 -13.51
N PHE A 93 5.94 -15.63 -13.82
CA PHE A 93 5.16 -16.50 -12.93
C PHE A 93 4.35 -17.52 -13.74
N ASP A 94 3.98 -18.63 -13.10
CA ASP A 94 3.05 -19.61 -13.65
C ASP A 94 1.69 -19.47 -12.95
N PRO A 95 0.62 -19.02 -13.65
CA PRO A 95 -0.67 -18.77 -13.01
C PRO A 95 -1.35 -20.05 -12.50
N VAL A 96 -1.13 -21.20 -13.14
CA VAL A 96 -1.73 -22.48 -12.75
C VAL A 96 -1.11 -22.95 -11.44
N LEU A 97 0.22 -22.85 -11.32
CA LEU A 97 0.94 -23.18 -10.09
C LEU A 97 0.50 -22.30 -8.93
N PHE A 98 0.50 -20.99 -9.10
CA PHE A 98 0.12 -20.06 -8.05
C PHE A 98 -1.35 -20.25 -7.63
N ASP A 99 -2.28 -20.37 -8.59
CA ASP A 99 -3.69 -20.60 -8.25
C ASP A 99 -3.87 -21.90 -7.46
N SER A 100 -3.18 -22.96 -7.86
CA SER A 100 -3.28 -24.28 -7.22
C SER A 100 -2.75 -24.28 -5.78
N ILE A 101 -1.70 -23.50 -5.49
CA ILE A 101 -1.18 -23.32 -4.14
C ILE A 101 -2.17 -22.55 -3.27
N TYR A 102 -2.69 -21.42 -3.75
CA TYR A 102 -3.54 -20.56 -2.93
C TYR A 102 -4.98 -21.06 -2.79
N LYS A 103 -5.50 -21.85 -3.74
CA LYS A 103 -6.82 -22.49 -3.61
C LYS A 103 -6.89 -23.42 -2.39
N GLN A 104 -5.81 -24.14 -2.08
CA GLN A 104 -5.74 -25.00 -0.89
C GLN A 104 -5.77 -24.20 0.43
N LYS A 105 -5.32 -22.94 0.41
CA LYS A 105 -5.36 -22.05 1.57
C LYS A 105 -6.75 -21.42 1.80
N ASN A 106 -7.69 -21.60 0.86
CA ASN A 106 -9.05 -21.05 0.91
C ASN A 106 -9.07 -19.53 1.23
N ILE A 107 -8.20 -18.75 0.60
CA ILE A 107 -8.08 -17.32 0.90
C ILE A 107 -9.31 -16.51 0.48
N THR A 108 -9.55 -15.39 1.14
CA THR A 108 -10.45 -14.30 0.74
C THR A 108 -9.65 -13.04 0.43
N ILE A 109 -9.97 -12.42 -0.70
CA ILE A 109 -9.40 -11.14 -1.12
C ILE A 109 -10.47 -10.06 -0.96
N ALA A 110 -10.19 -9.05 -0.15
CA ALA A 110 -10.96 -7.81 -0.14
C ALA A 110 -10.47 -6.88 -1.26
N ALA A 111 -11.39 -6.16 -1.88
CA ALA A 111 -11.05 -5.06 -2.78
C ALA A 111 -11.75 -3.78 -2.30
N THR A 112 -11.04 -2.66 -2.21
CA THR A 112 -11.65 -1.37 -1.89
C THR A 112 -11.63 -0.46 -3.10
N VAL A 113 -12.73 0.25 -3.31
CA VAL A 113 -12.89 1.17 -4.43
C VAL A 113 -13.72 2.37 -3.98
N PHE A 114 -13.29 3.57 -4.37
CA PHE A 114 -13.94 4.83 -3.99
C PHE A 114 -14.72 5.42 -5.17
N ALA A 115 -16.04 5.45 -5.05
CA ALA A 115 -16.98 5.91 -6.07
C ALA A 115 -17.80 7.11 -5.55
N VAL A 116 -17.12 8.23 -5.30
CA VAL A 116 -17.74 9.43 -4.69
C VAL A 116 -18.10 10.46 -5.76
N GLY A 117 -19.29 11.07 -5.65
CA GLY A 117 -19.79 12.06 -6.58
C GLY A 117 -19.95 11.49 -7.98
N LYS A 118 -19.36 12.14 -9.00
CA LYS A 118 -19.47 11.70 -10.40
C LYS A 118 -18.69 10.43 -10.70
N TYR A 119 -17.75 10.03 -9.85
CA TYR A 119 -16.95 8.82 -10.06
C TYR A 119 -17.77 7.52 -10.02
N ILE A 120 -19.01 7.56 -9.49
CA ILE A 120 -19.94 6.43 -9.54
C ILE A 120 -20.21 5.93 -10.97
N MET A 121 -20.05 6.79 -11.98
CA MET A 121 -20.23 6.41 -13.39
C MET A 121 -19.25 5.32 -13.86
N PHE A 122 -18.06 5.22 -13.24
CA PHE A 122 -17.05 4.22 -13.62
C PHE A 122 -17.28 2.86 -12.97
N LEU A 123 -18.07 2.81 -11.89
CA LEU A 123 -18.20 1.63 -11.05
C LEU A 123 -18.74 0.41 -11.80
N LYS A 124 -19.65 0.61 -12.76
CA LYS A 124 -20.23 -0.50 -13.52
C LYS A 124 -19.18 -1.22 -14.36
N GLU A 125 -18.40 -0.49 -15.16
CA GLU A 125 -17.36 -1.08 -16.01
C GLU A 125 -16.24 -1.70 -15.15
N PHE A 126 -15.85 -1.04 -14.06
CA PHE A 126 -14.91 -1.58 -13.09
C PHE A 126 -15.35 -2.95 -12.56
N LEU A 127 -16.59 -3.07 -12.07
CA LEU A 127 -17.12 -4.32 -11.51
C LEU A 127 -17.29 -5.41 -12.56
N GLU A 128 -17.85 -5.07 -13.73
CA GLU A 128 -18.06 -6.04 -14.83
C GLU A 128 -16.73 -6.60 -15.35
N THR A 129 -15.68 -5.80 -15.40
CA THR A 129 -14.34 -6.26 -15.79
C THR A 129 -13.62 -6.98 -14.66
N ALA A 130 -13.82 -6.59 -13.39
CA ALA A 130 -13.30 -7.29 -12.24
C ALA A 130 -13.83 -8.74 -12.16
N GLU A 131 -15.11 -8.98 -12.45
CA GLU A 131 -15.66 -10.35 -12.48
C GLU A 131 -14.99 -11.25 -13.53
N LYS A 132 -14.45 -10.67 -14.62
CA LYS A 132 -13.79 -11.41 -15.69
C LYS A 132 -12.31 -11.69 -15.42
N HIS A 133 -11.67 -10.90 -14.56
CA HIS A 133 -10.20 -10.80 -14.55
C HIS A 133 -9.57 -10.76 -13.16
N PHE A 134 -10.27 -10.23 -12.15
CA PHE A 134 -9.74 -10.01 -10.81
C PHE A 134 -10.03 -11.21 -9.91
N PHE A 135 -8.97 -11.98 -9.59
CA PHE A 135 -9.00 -13.15 -8.70
C PHE A 135 -10.13 -14.14 -9.05
N VAL A 136 -10.28 -14.45 -10.35
CA VAL A 136 -11.29 -15.39 -10.84
C VAL A 136 -11.09 -16.77 -10.20
N GLY A 137 -12.16 -17.32 -9.64
CA GLY A 137 -12.14 -18.61 -8.93
C GLY A 137 -11.71 -18.53 -7.46
N PHE A 138 -11.52 -17.33 -6.91
CA PHE A 138 -11.28 -17.09 -5.49
C PHE A 138 -12.45 -16.35 -4.84
N ARG A 139 -12.50 -16.40 -3.50
CA ARG A 139 -13.44 -15.60 -2.71
C ARG A 139 -13.03 -14.13 -2.77
N VAL A 140 -13.93 -13.27 -3.20
CA VAL A 140 -13.66 -11.83 -3.32
C VAL A 140 -14.79 -11.03 -2.70
N HIS A 141 -14.44 -10.04 -1.88
CA HIS A 141 -15.41 -9.10 -1.34
C HIS A 141 -15.03 -7.67 -1.74
N VAL A 142 -15.84 -7.07 -2.60
CA VAL A 142 -15.64 -5.70 -3.06
C VAL A 142 -16.40 -4.73 -2.15
N PHE A 143 -15.67 -3.76 -1.60
CA PHE A 143 -16.16 -2.68 -0.76
C PHE A 143 -16.16 -1.37 -1.56
N VAL A 144 -17.36 -0.86 -1.82
CA VAL A 144 -17.56 0.39 -2.56
C VAL A 144 -17.82 1.52 -1.57
N PHE A 145 -16.82 2.36 -1.35
CA PHE A 145 -16.99 3.59 -0.59
C PHE A 145 -17.68 4.64 -1.46
N THR A 146 -18.89 5.06 -1.10
CA THR A 146 -19.67 6.00 -1.91
C THR A 146 -20.57 6.89 -1.07
N ASP A 147 -20.81 8.12 -1.54
CA ASP A 147 -21.84 9.03 -1.04
C ASP A 147 -23.25 8.72 -1.61
N ARG A 148 -23.35 7.71 -2.50
CA ARG A 148 -24.58 7.32 -3.21
C ARG A 148 -24.82 5.81 -3.13
N PRO A 149 -24.97 5.23 -1.93
CA PRO A 149 -25.08 3.78 -1.74
C PRO A 149 -26.28 3.13 -2.44
N ASN A 150 -27.33 3.90 -2.74
CA ASN A 150 -28.52 3.41 -3.44
C ASN A 150 -28.37 3.42 -4.98
N GLU A 151 -27.28 3.97 -5.51
CA GLU A 151 -27.00 4.07 -6.96
C GLU A 151 -25.99 3.02 -7.45
N LEU A 152 -25.66 2.01 -6.63
CA LEU A 152 -24.75 0.94 -7.04
C LEU A 152 -25.33 0.18 -8.26
N PRO A 153 -24.51 -0.09 -9.29
CA PRO A 153 -24.96 -0.84 -10.45
C PRO A 153 -25.24 -2.29 -10.06
N GLN A 154 -26.27 -2.87 -10.67
CA GLN A 154 -26.57 -4.29 -10.54
C GLN A 154 -25.59 -5.08 -11.40
N VAL A 155 -24.66 -5.78 -10.77
CA VAL A 155 -23.68 -6.66 -11.42
C VAL A 155 -23.85 -8.08 -10.88
N LYS A 156 -23.90 -9.06 -11.79
CA LYS A 156 -24.02 -10.47 -11.41
C LYS A 156 -22.67 -10.97 -10.88
N MET A 157 -22.57 -11.13 -9.57
CA MET A 157 -21.37 -11.67 -8.92
C MET A 157 -21.32 -13.20 -9.04
N ALA A 158 -20.14 -13.75 -9.31
CA ALA A 158 -19.94 -15.19 -9.28
C ALA A 158 -20.02 -15.76 -7.85
N ALA A 159 -20.12 -17.09 -7.74
CA ALA A 159 -20.18 -17.76 -6.43
C ALA A 159 -18.95 -17.43 -5.57
N GLY A 160 -19.18 -17.18 -4.28
CA GLY A 160 -18.12 -16.78 -3.34
C GLY A 160 -17.67 -15.33 -3.48
N ARG A 161 -18.34 -14.52 -4.30
CA ARG A 161 -18.03 -13.11 -4.51
C ARG A 161 -19.17 -12.21 -4.05
N GLN A 162 -18.82 -11.10 -3.41
CA GLN A 162 -19.76 -10.20 -2.76
C GLN A 162 -19.41 -8.74 -3.03
N LEU A 163 -20.43 -7.90 -2.97
CA LEU A 163 -20.34 -6.45 -3.15
C LEU A 163 -21.07 -5.78 -1.98
N THR A 164 -20.39 -4.92 -1.24
CA THR A 164 -20.97 -4.13 -0.16
C THR A 164 -20.74 -2.64 -0.41
N ALA A 165 -21.81 -1.84 -0.36
CA ALA A 165 -21.68 -0.39 -0.28
C ALA A 165 -21.30 0.02 1.13
N TYR A 166 -20.28 0.87 1.25
CA TYR A 166 -19.88 1.51 2.50
C TYR A 166 -20.16 3.01 2.38
N PRO A 167 -21.23 3.53 3.02
CA PRO A 167 -21.58 4.94 2.90
C PRO A 167 -20.47 5.85 3.46
N VAL A 168 -20.08 6.84 2.67
CA VAL A 168 -19.14 7.90 3.11
C VAL A 168 -19.72 9.29 2.83
N PRO A 169 -19.34 10.32 3.60
CA PRO A 169 -19.78 11.67 3.32
C PRO A 169 -19.28 12.16 1.95
N SER A 170 -20.12 12.89 1.22
CA SER A 170 -19.66 13.68 0.07
C SER A 170 -18.65 14.74 0.56
N SER A 171 -17.61 15.05 -0.22
CA SER A 171 -16.73 16.20 0.03
C SER A 171 -16.77 17.20 -1.13
N LYS A 172 -16.57 18.48 -0.80
CA LYS A 172 -16.51 19.60 -1.75
C LYS A 172 -15.15 19.68 -2.47
N ARG A 173 -14.11 19.00 -1.98
CA ARG A 173 -12.75 18.94 -2.56
C ARG A 173 -12.37 17.49 -2.85
N TRP A 174 -11.93 17.20 -4.08
CA TRP A 174 -11.52 15.84 -4.43
C TRP A 174 -10.28 15.39 -3.66
N GLN A 175 -9.41 16.33 -3.26
CA GLN A 175 -8.22 16.07 -2.45
C GLN A 175 -8.58 15.54 -1.05
N GLU A 176 -9.66 16.03 -0.45
CA GLU A 176 -10.16 15.53 0.84
C GLU A 176 -10.69 14.10 0.72
N ILE A 177 -11.32 13.75 -0.41
CA ILE A 177 -11.76 12.37 -0.67
C ILE A 177 -10.53 11.46 -0.75
N SER A 178 -9.49 11.89 -1.49
CA SER A 178 -8.25 11.14 -1.69
C SER A 178 -7.49 10.91 -0.37
N ALA A 179 -7.42 11.94 0.47
CA ALA A 179 -6.80 11.90 1.79
C ALA A 179 -7.55 10.99 2.78
N ARG A 180 -8.88 10.98 2.72
CA ARG A 180 -9.72 10.13 3.58
C ARG A 180 -9.75 8.67 3.15
N ARG A 181 -9.23 8.32 1.97
CA ARG A 181 -9.13 6.91 1.55
C ARG A 181 -8.38 6.08 2.57
N MET A 182 -7.24 6.59 3.05
CA MET A 182 -6.42 5.91 4.04
C MET A 182 -7.15 5.76 5.39
N GLU A 183 -7.91 6.78 5.83
CA GLU A 183 -8.77 6.70 7.03
C GLU A 183 -9.80 5.58 6.88
N PHE A 184 -10.55 5.56 5.78
CA PHE A 184 -11.61 4.59 5.55
C PHE A 184 -11.09 3.16 5.37
N ILE A 185 -9.94 2.99 4.69
CA ILE A 185 -9.27 1.68 4.57
C ILE A 185 -8.83 1.20 5.95
N GLN A 186 -8.22 2.06 6.75
CA GLN A 186 -7.81 1.73 8.12
C GLN A 186 -9.03 1.26 8.94
N GLU A 187 -10.10 2.04 8.96
CA GLU A 187 -11.31 1.70 9.73
C GLU A 187 -11.98 0.40 9.24
N LEU A 188 -12.06 0.18 7.93
CA LEU A 188 -12.65 -1.04 7.36
C LEU A 188 -11.88 -2.28 7.81
N ILE A 189 -10.54 -2.21 7.81
CA ILE A 189 -9.71 -3.33 8.29
C ILE A 189 -9.95 -3.59 9.78
N GLU A 190 -9.93 -2.54 10.60
CA GLU A 190 -10.11 -2.62 12.05
C GLU A 190 -11.50 -3.12 12.46
N LYS A 191 -12.56 -2.75 11.74
CA LYS A 191 -13.94 -3.04 12.13
C LYS A 191 -14.48 -4.32 11.51
N GLU A 192 -14.04 -4.67 10.30
CA GLU A 192 -14.68 -5.70 9.48
C GLU A 192 -13.71 -6.76 8.94
N LEU A 193 -12.70 -6.37 8.16
CA LEU A 193 -11.95 -7.33 7.33
C LEU A 193 -11.13 -8.34 8.14
N HIS A 194 -10.57 -7.95 9.29
CA HIS A 194 -9.76 -8.85 10.14
C HIS A 194 -10.49 -10.12 10.57
N LYS A 195 -11.82 -10.16 10.44
CA LYS A 195 -12.66 -11.31 10.82
C LYS A 195 -12.62 -12.44 9.80
N TYR A 196 -12.31 -12.17 8.53
CA TYR A 196 -12.46 -13.18 7.46
C TYR A 196 -11.63 -12.99 6.20
N ALA A 197 -11.07 -11.81 5.95
CA ALA A 197 -10.23 -11.55 4.78
C ALA A 197 -8.76 -11.82 5.07
N ASP A 198 -8.01 -12.26 4.06
CA ASP A 198 -6.58 -12.55 4.18
C ASP A 198 -5.74 -11.42 3.55
N TYR A 199 -6.20 -10.93 2.40
CA TYR A 199 -5.54 -9.89 1.62
C TYR A 199 -6.53 -8.77 1.27
N ILE A 200 -6.00 -7.58 0.99
CA ILE A 200 -6.75 -6.44 0.50
C ILE A 200 -6.02 -5.79 -0.68
N PHE A 201 -6.75 -5.40 -1.72
CA PHE A 201 -6.27 -4.52 -2.78
C PHE A 201 -7.11 -3.23 -2.79
N CYS A 202 -6.44 -2.08 -2.81
CA CYS A 202 -7.06 -0.77 -2.86
C CYS A 202 -6.86 -0.22 -4.27
N LEU A 203 -7.96 0.05 -4.98
CA LEU A 203 -7.97 0.31 -6.41
C LEU A 203 -8.78 1.56 -6.74
N ASP A 204 -8.29 2.32 -7.71
CA ASP A 204 -9.03 3.46 -8.27
C ASP A 204 -10.20 2.99 -9.14
N VAL A 205 -11.37 3.60 -8.94
CA VAL A 205 -12.61 3.23 -9.65
C VAL A 205 -12.60 3.62 -11.11
N ASP A 206 -11.85 4.66 -11.47
CA ASP A 206 -11.77 5.21 -12.82
C ASP A 206 -10.76 4.45 -13.68
N SER A 207 -10.81 3.12 -13.54
CA SER A 207 -9.96 2.14 -14.17
C SER A 207 -10.76 0.88 -14.51
N ARG A 208 -10.22 0.03 -15.37
CA ARG A 208 -10.86 -1.22 -15.80
C ARG A 208 -9.85 -2.34 -15.98
N PHE A 209 -10.31 -3.58 -15.81
CA PHE A 209 -9.49 -4.77 -16.04
C PHE A 209 -9.59 -5.24 -17.48
N HIS A 210 -8.46 -5.63 -18.06
CA HIS A 210 -8.35 -6.14 -19.43
C HIS A 210 -7.85 -7.58 -19.48
N SER A 211 -7.12 -7.99 -18.44
CA SER A 211 -6.52 -9.31 -18.35
C SER A 211 -6.33 -9.71 -16.89
N ARG A 212 -5.91 -10.96 -16.68
CA ARG A 212 -5.75 -11.58 -15.38
C ARG A 212 -4.99 -10.68 -14.40
N TRP A 213 -5.61 -10.48 -13.25
CA TRP A 213 -5.00 -10.03 -12.00
C TRP A 213 -5.32 -11.08 -10.93
N GLY A 214 -4.34 -11.86 -10.49
CA GLY A 214 -4.58 -12.98 -9.60
C GLY A 214 -3.51 -13.20 -8.55
N THR A 215 -3.38 -14.45 -8.10
CA THR A 215 -2.53 -14.86 -6.98
C THR A 215 -1.04 -14.52 -7.15
N GLU A 216 -0.57 -14.30 -8.38
CA GLU A 216 0.78 -13.81 -8.63
C GLU A 216 1.04 -12.46 -7.97
N SER A 217 0.00 -11.65 -7.74
CA SER A 217 0.10 -10.32 -7.13
C SER A 217 0.08 -10.33 -5.60
N LEU A 218 -0.13 -11.48 -4.94
CA LEU A 218 -0.25 -11.57 -3.48
C LEU A 218 1.11 -11.47 -2.78
N GLY A 219 1.21 -10.66 -1.73
CA GLY A 219 2.37 -10.58 -0.86
C GLY A 219 2.05 -9.75 0.39
N GLY A 220 3.01 -9.64 1.30
CA GLY A 220 2.93 -8.83 2.51
C GLY A 220 2.53 -7.39 2.22
N LEU A 221 3.43 -6.62 1.63
CA LEU A 221 3.15 -5.27 1.13
C LEU A 221 3.36 -5.23 -0.38
N VAL A 222 2.30 -4.90 -1.12
CA VAL A 222 2.25 -4.91 -2.57
C VAL A 222 2.16 -3.49 -3.10
N ALA A 223 3.14 -3.11 -3.93
CA ALA A 223 3.20 -1.80 -4.58
C ALA A 223 3.09 -1.95 -6.09
N VAL A 224 2.49 -0.97 -6.78
CA VAL A 224 2.42 -0.94 -8.26
C VAL A 224 3.27 0.21 -8.79
N VAL A 225 4.21 -0.08 -9.69
CA VAL A 225 5.09 0.95 -10.28
C VAL A 225 4.31 1.83 -11.25
N HIS A 226 4.49 3.15 -11.12
CA HIS A 226 3.75 4.13 -11.90
C HIS A 226 4.13 4.12 -13.39
N PRO A 227 3.14 4.03 -14.31
CA PRO A 227 3.39 3.93 -15.75
C PRO A 227 4.00 5.22 -16.33
N GLY A 228 3.89 6.33 -15.62
CA GLY A 228 4.52 7.60 -15.95
C GLY A 228 6.03 7.66 -15.68
N TYR A 229 6.55 6.85 -14.76
CA TYR A 229 7.90 7.05 -14.19
C TYR A 229 8.78 5.79 -14.18
N TYR A 230 8.26 4.62 -14.58
CA TYR A 230 9.01 3.36 -14.47
C TYR A 230 10.29 3.26 -15.31
N ARG A 231 10.49 4.14 -16.30
CA ARG A 231 11.74 4.30 -17.08
C ARG A 231 12.56 5.54 -16.67
N ALA A 232 12.03 6.38 -15.80
CA ALA A 232 12.62 7.64 -15.42
C ALA A 232 13.68 7.44 -14.33
N ASP A 233 14.64 8.36 -14.24
CA ASP A 233 15.57 8.38 -13.12
C ASP A 233 14.87 8.91 -11.85
N ARG A 234 15.37 8.52 -10.68
CA ARG A 234 14.78 8.95 -9.39
C ARG A 234 14.77 10.46 -9.19
N SER A 235 15.63 11.20 -9.88
CA SER A 235 15.64 12.66 -9.89
C SER A 235 14.40 13.27 -10.55
N GLU A 236 13.73 12.52 -11.43
CA GLU A 236 12.51 12.94 -12.14
C GLU A 236 11.23 12.53 -11.40
N PHE A 237 11.34 11.69 -10.37
CA PHE A 237 10.20 11.26 -9.58
C PHE A 237 9.58 12.45 -8.85
N PRO A 238 8.26 12.65 -8.97
CA PRO A 238 7.59 13.79 -8.38
C PRO A 238 7.24 13.48 -6.92
N TYR A 239 8.22 13.08 -6.13
CA TYR A 239 8.07 12.99 -4.68
C TYR A 239 7.83 14.37 -4.09
N GLU A 240 7.31 14.41 -2.88
CA GLU A 240 7.34 15.62 -2.07
C GLU A 240 8.80 15.96 -1.71
N ARG A 241 9.24 17.17 -2.07
CA ARG A 241 10.63 17.63 -1.91
C ARG A 241 10.78 18.71 -0.83
N ARG A 242 9.69 19.17 -0.23
CA ARG A 242 9.69 20.11 0.90
C ARG A 242 9.97 19.35 2.21
N PRO A 243 11.10 19.61 2.90
CA PRO A 243 11.47 18.91 4.13
C PRO A 243 10.47 19.05 5.29
N GLU A 244 9.61 20.06 5.22
CA GLU A 244 8.57 20.34 6.22
C GLU A 244 7.42 19.32 6.16
N SER A 245 7.23 18.65 5.01
CA SER A 245 6.19 17.64 4.84
C SER A 245 6.62 16.28 5.39
N ARG A 246 5.67 15.56 5.99
CA ARG A 246 5.85 14.17 6.42
C ARG A 246 5.97 13.20 5.24
N ALA A 247 5.69 13.65 4.01
CA ALA A 247 5.91 12.90 2.78
C ALA A 247 7.30 13.13 2.16
N TYR A 248 8.17 13.95 2.76
CA TYR A 248 9.45 14.33 2.18
C TYR A 248 10.35 13.14 1.81
N VAL A 249 10.85 13.13 0.57
CA VAL A 249 11.89 12.23 0.07
C VAL A 249 13.05 13.06 -0.48
N ALA A 250 14.23 12.90 0.11
CA ALA A 250 15.38 13.74 -0.21
C ALA A 250 15.91 13.49 -1.64
N PRO A 251 16.62 14.46 -2.24
CA PRO A 251 17.35 14.21 -3.48
C PRO A 251 18.29 13.00 -3.35
N GLY A 252 18.24 12.08 -4.31
CA GLY A 252 19.01 10.84 -4.27
C GLY A 252 18.34 9.67 -3.53
N GLU A 253 17.31 9.91 -2.72
CA GLU A 253 16.48 8.84 -2.13
C GLU A 253 15.40 8.33 -3.11
N GLY A 254 14.88 7.14 -2.82
CA GLY A 254 13.82 6.49 -3.60
C GLY A 254 14.31 5.31 -4.45
N ASP A 255 13.44 4.31 -4.62
CA ASP A 255 13.68 3.13 -5.46
C ASP A 255 12.88 3.21 -6.76
N PHE A 256 11.56 3.34 -6.61
CA PHE A 256 10.58 3.48 -7.69
C PHE A 256 9.53 4.52 -7.29
N TYR A 257 8.85 5.10 -8.27
CA TYR A 257 7.64 5.86 -8.02
C TYR A 257 6.42 4.92 -8.10
N TYR A 258 5.72 4.73 -6.99
CA TYR A 258 4.57 3.85 -6.87
C TYR A 258 3.25 4.62 -7.03
N CYS A 259 2.22 3.95 -7.54
CA CYS A 259 0.89 4.53 -7.74
C CYS A 259 0.07 4.55 -6.44
N GLY A 260 -0.64 5.64 -6.19
CA GLY A 260 -1.71 5.73 -5.20
C GLY A 260 -3.00 5.03 -5.67
N GLY A 261 -3.14 4.80 -6.98
CA GLY A 261 -4.34 4.19 -7.57
C GLY A 261 -4.40 2.66 -7.53
N ALA A 262 -3.31 2.00 -7.12
CA ALA A 262 -3.29 0.55 -6.90
C ALA A 262 -2.20 0.17 -5.90
N PHE A 263 -2.59 -0.45 -4.80
CA PHE A 263 -1.69 -1.07 -3.81
C PHE A 263 -2.44 -2.16 -3.04
N GLY A 264 -1.75 -2.97 -2.25
CA GLY A 264 -2.42 -3.99 -1.46
C GLY A 264 -1.47 -4.83 -0.62
N GLY A 265 -1.94 -6.01 -0.26
CA GLY A 265 -1.17 -7.01 0.47
C GLY A 265 -1.95 -7.63 1.61
N LEU A 266 -1.22 -8.15 2.61
CA LEU A 266 -1.79 -8.66 3.85
C LEU A 266 -2.52 -7.55 4.60
N LEU A 267 -3.63 -7.90 5.27
CA LEU A 267 -4.44 -6.91 6.01
C LEU A 267 -3.61 -6.09 7.00
N GLN A 268 -2.70 -6.74 7.74
CA GLN A 268 -1.86 -6.08 8.75
C GLN A 268 -0.88 -5.07 8.13
N GLU A 269 -0.29 -5.39 6.98
CA GLU A 269 0.67 -4.54 6.28
C GLU A 269 -0.03 -3.31 5.68
N VAL A 270 -1.20 -3.53 5.07
CA VAL A 270 -2.01 -2.44 4.49
C VAL A 270 -2.63 -1.58 5.59
N HIS A 271 -3.02 -2.16 6.72
CA HIS A 271 -3.47 -1.41 7.89
C HIS A 271 -2.39 -0.46 8.41
N GLN A 272 -1.16 -0.95 8.55
CA GLN A 272 -0.04 -0.12 9.00
C GLN A 272 0.29 0.99 8.00
N LEU A 273 0.28 0.69 6.70
CA LEU A 273 0.43 1.70 5.64
C LEU A 273 -0.66 2.77 5.75
N ALA A 274 -1.93 2.36 5.76
CA ALA A 274 -3.07 3.27 5.76
C ALA A 274 -3.05 4.15 7.01
N LYS A 275 -2.81 3.57 8.19
CA LYS A 275 -2.69 4.29 9.45
C LYS A 275 -1.57 5.31 9.44
N THR A 276 -0.38 4.94 8.95
CA THR A 276 0.77 5.87 8.88
C THR A 276 0.52 6.99 7.88
N CYS A 277 0.04 6.68 6.67
CA CYS A 277 -0.28 7.69 5.66
C CYS A 277 -1.37 8.64 6.15
N HIS A 278 -2.45 8.14 6.75
CA HIS A 278 -3.50 8.97 7.35
C HIS A 278 -2.95 9.90 8.45
N SER A 279 -2.16 9.36 9.37
CA SER A 279 -1.56 10.16 10.46
C SER A 279 -0.65 11.26 9.93
N ASN A 280 0.20 10.93 8.96
CA ASN A 280 1.12 11.88 8.34
C ASN A 280 0.38 12.97 7.57
N PHE A 281 -0.68 12.60 6.84
CA PHE A 281 -1.51 13.56 6.13
C PHE A 281 -2.18 14.55 7.10
N LYS A 282 -2.76 14.05 8.21
CA LYS A 282 -3.34 14.93 9.25
C LYS A 282 -2.29 15.85 9.88
N ALA A 283 -1.07 15.35 10.11
CA ALA A 283 0.00 16.17 10.67
C ALA A 283 0.42 17.28 9.71
N ASP A 284 0.61 16.97 8.42
CA ASP A 284 0.87 17.97 7.39
C ASP A 284 -0.25 19.00 7.30
N ALA A 285 -1.51 18.57 7.27
CA ALA A 285 -2.65 19.47 7.24
C ALA A 285 -2.74 20.39 8.47
N THR A 286 -2.39 19.88 9.66
CA THR A 286 -2.32 20.68 10.90
C THR A 286 -1.27 21.78 10.80
N ASP A 287 -0.18 21.52 10.08
CA ASP A 287 0.89 22.49 9.83
C ASP A 287 0.66 23.35 8.58
N GLY A 288 -0.51 23.24 7.94
CA GLY A 288 -0.84 23.99 6.73
C GLY A 288 -0.13 23.50 5.46
N ILE A 289 0.33 22.25 5.45
CA ILE A 289 1.03 21.60 4.34
C ILE A 289 0.08 20.62 3.65
N GLU A 290 0.03 20.66 2.32
CA GLU A 290 -0.57 19.61 1.48
C GLU A 290 0.53 19.05 0.58
N ALA A 291 0.83 17.75 0.68
CA ALA A 291 1.90 17.12 -0.09
C ALA A 291 1.63 17.20 -1.61
N ALA A 292 2.71 17.24 -2.41
CA ALA A 292 2.67 17.52 -3.85
C ALA A 292 1.66 16.67 -4.65
N TRP A 293 1.57 15.38 -4.30
CA TRP A 293 0.60 14.43 -4.84
C TRP A 293 -0.22 13.77 -3.72
N GLN A 294 -0.65 14.56 -2.74
CA GLN A 294 -1.53 14.16 -1.65
C GLN A 294 -1.11 12.81 -1.01
N GLU A 295 -2.00 11.82 -0.98
CA GLU A 295 -1.75 10.50 -0.40
C GLU A 295 -0.69 9.67 -1.16
N GLU A 296 -0.55 9.86 -2.48
CA GLU A 296 0.47 9.15 -3.27
C GLU A 296 1.88 9.55 -2.81
N SER A 297 2.06 10.81 -2.39
CA SER A 297 3.32 11.28 -1.81
C SER A 297 3.62 10.59 -0.46
N HIS A 298 2.63 10.49 0.43
CA HIS A 298 2.79 9.78 1.70
C HIS A 298 2.99 8.27 1.52
N LEU A 299 2.32 7.67 0.54
CA LEU A 299 2.48 6.25 0.17
C LEU A 299 3.89 5.98 -0.31
N ASN A 300 4.42 6.82 -1.21
CA ASN A 300 5.79 6.70 -1.70
C ASN A 300 6.81 6.87 -0.57
N ARG A 301 6.61 7.84 0.34
CA ARG A 301 7.44 7.97 1.55
C ARG A 301 7.38 6.73 2.43
N TYR A 302 6.19 6.17 2.64
CA TYR A 302 6.02 4.96 3.43
C TYR A 302 6.76 3.78 2.80
N MET A 303 6.59 3.54 1.49
CA MET A 303 7.19 2.41 0.77
C MET A 303 8.70 2.57 0.53
N TRP A 304 9.22 3.80 0.56
CA TRP A 304 10.65 4.06 0.61
C TRP A 304 11.27 3.53 1.91
N ILE A 305 10.63 3.76 3.05
CA ILE A 305 11.12 3.30 4.36
C ILE A 305 10.77 1.81 4.59
N ASN A 306 9.55 1.41 4.24
CA ASN A 306 9.01 0.06 4.43
C ASN A 306 8.95 -0.63 3.07
N LYS A 307 10.00 -1.40 2.74
CA LYS A 307 10.16 -1.98 1.40
C LYS A 307 9.02 -2.95 1.07
N PRO A 308 8.32 -2.80 -0.07
CA PRO A 308 7.30 -3.75 -0.50
C PRO A 308 7.88 -5.15 -0.68
N SER A 309 7.21 -6.18 -0.14
CA SER A 309 7.62 -7.58 -0.36
C SER A 309 7.26 -8.07 -1.77
N LYS A 310 6.42 -7.32 -2.49
CA LYS A 310 6.09 -7.56 -3.89
C LYS A 310 5.89 -6.25 -4.64
N VAL A 311 6.50 -6.15 -5.82
CA VAL A 311 6.36 -4.99 -6.71
C VAL A 311 5.66 -5.46 -7.98
N LEU A 312 4.56 -4.83 -8.37
CA LEU A 312 3.88 -5.09 -9.62
C LEU A 312 4.38 -4.11 -10.68
N SER A 313 4.66 -4.63 -11.87
CA SER A 313 5.03 -3.81 -13.01
C SER A 313 3.89 -2.88 -13.46
N PRO A 314 4.16 -1.92 -14.35
CA PRO A 314 3.14 -1.07 -14.96
C PRO A 314 2.03 -1.83 -15.72
N GLU A 315 2.19 -3.14 -15.99
CA GLU A 315 1.11 -3.98 -16.54
C GLU A 315 -0.13 -3.99 -15.63
N TYR A 316 0.06 -3.76 -14.33
CA TYR A 316 -0.99 -3.75 -13.28
C TYR A 316 -1.55 -2.36 -12.98
N LEU A 317 -1.07 -1.29 -13.61
CA LEU A 317 -1.78 -0.03 -13.70
C LEU A 317 -1.21 0.79 -14.85
N TRP A 318 -1.83 0.69 -16.02
CA TRP A 318 -1.48 1.49 -17.19
C TRP A 318 -2.39 2.71 -17.33
N GLN A 319 -2.17 3.51 -18.37
CA GLN A 319 -3.01 4.65 -18.73
C GLN A 319 -3.43 4.51 -20.19
N ASP A 320 -4.74 4.49 -20.46
CA ASP A 320 -5.29 4.20 -21.80
C ASP A 320 -4.85 5.18 -22.90
N PHE A 321 -4.39 6.38 -22.52
CA PHE A 321 -3.85 7.37 -23.47
C PHE A 321 -2.37 7.16 -23.81
N LYS A 322 -1.65 6.25 -23.14
CA LYS A 322 -0.23 5.99 -23.39
C LYS A 322 -0.04 4.86 -24.39
N ASN A 323 0.90 5.05 -25.32
CA ASN A 323 1.39 3.96 -26.18
C ASN A 323 2.01 2.84 -25.35
N ILE A 324 1.73 1.59 -25.74
CA ILE A 324 2.30 0.41 -25.08
C ILE A 324 3.76 0.26 -25.50
N ASN A 325 4.63 0.14 -24.50
CA ASN A 325 6.06 -0.04 -24.68
C ASN A 325 6.42 -1.53 -24.85
N PRO A 326 7.51 -1.88 -25.56
CA PRO A 326 7.81 -3.29 -25.93
C PRO A 326 7.93 -4.27 -24.75
N GLU A 327 8.42 -3.81 -23.61
CA GLU A 327 8.56 -4.63 -22.40
C GLU A 327 7.25 -4.88 -21.66
N VAL A 328 6.21 -4.07 -21.94
CA VAL A 328 4.86 -4.21 -21.40
C VAL A 328 4.12 -5.17 -22.33
N LYS A 329 4.13 -6.47 -22.00
CA LYS A 329 3.59 -7.50 -22.90
C LYS A 329 2.07 -7.58 -22.84
N ILE A 330 1.48 -7.13 -21.74
CA ILE A 330 0.04 -7.19 -21.50
C ILE A 330 -0.39 -6.03 -20.59
N ILE A 331 -1.58 -5.50 -20.86
CA ILE A 331 -2.25 -4.59 -19.92
C ILE A 331 -3.27 -5.41 -19.14
N ARG A 332 -3.16 -5.41 -17.81
CA ARG A 332 -4.09 -6.12 -16.91
C ARG A 332 -5.14 -5.18 -16.35
N PHE A 333 -4.71 -3.96 -16.03
CA PHE A 333 -5.55 -2.92 -15.44
C PHE A 333 -5.06 -1.56 -15.93
N SER A 334 -5.98 -0.67 -16.27
CA SER A 334 -5.63 0.68 -16.72
C SER A 334 -6.66 1.72 -16.34
N GLY A 335 -6.18 2.94 -16.10
CA GLY A 335 -7.01 4.12 -15.93
C GLY A 335 -7.68 4.51 -17.24
N VAL A 336 -9.00 4.74 -17.20
CA VAL A 336 -9.78 5.16 -18.37
C VAL A 336 -9.54 6.63 -18.72
N ILE A 337 -9.68 6.96 -20.00
CA ILE A 337 -9.61 8.35 -20.48
C ILE A 337 -10.79 9.13 -19.90
N LYS A 338 -10.49 10.25 -19.24
CA LYS A 338 -11.49 11.04 -18.51
C LYS A 338 -11.23 12.54 -18.65
N ASN A 339 -12.32 13.30 -18.69
CA ASN A 339 -12.26 14.76 -18.64
C ASN A 339 -12.32 15.22 -17.17
N TYR A 340 -11.17 15.54 -16.59
CA TYR A 340 -11.07 15.94 -15.19
C TYR A 340 -11.95 17.15 -14.84
N ALA A 341 -12.06 18.14 -15.73
CA ALA A 341 -12.89 19.33 -15.52
C ALA A 341 -14.38 19.00 -15.45
N ALA A 342 -14.83 17.94 -16.14
CA ALA A 342 -16.22 17.51 -16.09
C ALA A 342 -16.56 16.71 -14.82
N ILE A 343 -15.57 16.09 -14.18
CA ILE A 343 -15.77 15.10 -13.12
C ILE A 343 -15.41 15.67 -11.74
N ARG A 344 -14.34 16.47 -11.64
CA ARG A 344 -13.88 17.06 -10.37
C ARG A 344 -14.67 18.34 -10.07
N PRO A 345 -15.25 18.48 -8.86
CA PRO A 345 -16.11 19.62 -8.54
C PRO A 345 -15.42 20.99 -8.60
N ASN A 346 -14.11 21.03 -8.35
CA ASN A 346 -13.27 22.24 -8.34
C ASN A 346 -11.82 21.86 -8.68
N VAL A 347 -11.12 22.68 -9.49
CA VAL A 347 -9.65 22.63 -9.68
C VAL A 347 -8.99 23.44 -8.58
#